data_AF-A0A851H1D4-F1
#
_entry.id   AF-A0A851H1D4-F1
#
_cell.length_a   1.000
_cell.length_b   1.000
_cell.length_c   1.000
_cell.angle_alpha   90.00
_cell.angle_beta   90.00
_cell.angle_gamma   90.00
#
_symmetry.space_group_name_H-M   'P 1'
#
loop_
_entity.id
_entity.type
_entity.pdbx_description
1 polymer ?
#
loop_
_entity_poly.entity_id
_entity_poly.type
_entity_poly.pdbx_seq_one_letter_code
_entity_poly.pdbx_strand_id
1 'polypeptide(L)'
;MDALLVGGDSLGQIPEVLALYDIRIARHITGRNTLHQRKLPLPKNTQMLILLTDYLGHNAMRHYRDTAAARGIPVLACRRSATAVAERLQHDGWQPA
;
A
#
# COMPACT_ATOMS: atom_id res chain seq x y z
N MET A 1 -6.71 10.97 -3.64
CA MET A 1 -5.72 10.66 -2.56
C MET A 1 -4.46 10.00 -3.13
N ASP A 2 -3.26 10.31 -2.61
CA ASP A 2 -1.99 9.69 -3.05
C ASP A 2 -1.52 8.56 -2.11
N ALA A 3 -1.41 7.35 -2.65
CA ALA A 3 -1.01 6.15 -1.92
C ALA A 3 0.41 5.66 -2.28
N LEU A 4 1.14 5.15 -1.29
CA LEU A 4 2.35 4.36 -1.48
C LEU A 4 1.97 2.89 -1.44
N LEU A 5 2.23 2.15 -2.52
CA LEU A 5 2.03 0.70 -2.56
C LEU A 5 3.36 -0.02 -2.35
N VAL A 6 3.38 -0.98 -1.42
CA VAL A 6 4.56 -1.77 -1.08
C VAL A 6 4.27 -3.26 -1.20
N GLY A 7 5.17 -3.99 -1.85
CA GLY A 7 5.00 -5.40 -2.19
C GLY A 7 4.44 -5.59 -3.59
N GLY A 8 4.27 -6.84 -4.01
CA GLY A 8 3.93 -7.18 -5.37
C GLY A 8 5.09 -6.97 -6.35
N ASP A 9 5.13 -7.80 -7.38
CA ASP A 9 6.11 -7.65 -8.46
C ASP A 9 5.57 -6.80 -9.61
N SER A 10 4.26 -6.90 -9.85
CA SER A 10 3.50 -6.07 -10.77
C SER A 10 2.19 -5.63 -10.11
N LEU A 11 1.63 -4.51 -10.58
CA LEU A 11 0.43 -3.93 -10.01
C LEU A 11 -0.87 -4.55 -10.57
N GLY A 12 -0.82 -5.17 -11.76
CA GLY A 12 -2.01 -5.73 -12.41
C GLY A 12 -3.16 -4.71 -12.47
N GLN A 13 -4.35 -5.12 -12.05
CA GLN A 13 -5.56 -4.30 -11.97
C GLN A 13 -5.69 -3.46 -10.70
N ILE A 14 -4.72 -3.52 -9.78
CA ILE A 14 -4.77 -2.72 -8.53
C ILE A 14 -4.91 -1.22 -8.81
N PRO A 15 -4.19 -0.60 -9.77
CA PRO A 15 -4.33 0.83 -10.04
C PRO A 15 -5.74 1.20 -10.52
N GLU A 16 -6.37 0.35 -11.31
CA GLU A 16 -7.75 0.55 -11.81
C GLU A 16 -8.76 0.51 -10.67
N VAL A 17 -8.64 -0.50 -9.79
CA VAL A 17 -9.47 -0.59 -8.59
C VAL A 17 -9.29 0.65 -7.71
N LEU A 18 -8.05 1.06 -7.46
CA LEU A 18 -7.78 2.24 -6.63
C LEU A 18 -8.32 3.53 -7.26
N ALA A 19 -8.29 3.66 -8.58
CA ALA A 19 -8.84 4.80 -9.30
C ALA A 19 -10.36 4.94 -9.07
N LEU A 20 -11.10 3.83 -8.90
CA LEU A 20 -12.52 3.86 -8.56
C LEU A 20 -12.81 4.52 -7.20
N TYR A 21 -11.82 4.61 -6.31
CA TYR A 21 -11.93 5.25 -4.99
C TYR A 21 -11.21 6.61 -4.96
N ASP A 22 -10.90 7.19 -6.12
CA ASP A 22 -10.04 8.38 -6.25
C ASP A 22 -8.66 8.21 -5.59
N ILE A 23 -8.13 6.99 -5.56
CA ILE A 23 -6.81 6.68 -5.00
C ILE A 23 -5.81 6.50 -6.14
N ARG A 24 -4.74 7.30 -6.12
CA ARG A 24 -3.65 7.23 -7.09
C ARG A 24 -2.42 6.62 -6.44
N ILE A 25 -1.73 5.74 -7.16
CA ILE A 25 -0.46 5.18 -6.70
C ILE A 25 0.65 6.19 -7.02
N ALA A 26 1.09 6.95 -6.00
CA ALA A 26 2.18 7.91 -6.15
C ALA A 26 3.54 7.21 -6.31
N ARG A 27 3.70 6.03 -5.71
CA ARG A 27 4.91 5.21 -5.83
C ARG A 27 4.61 3.74 -5.53
N HIS A 28 5.30 2.85 -6.24
CA HIS A 28 5.30 1.41 -5.99
C HIS A 28 6.70 0.96 -5.57
N ILE A 29 6.81 0.26 -4.44
CA ILE A 29 8.03 -0.38 -3.96
C ILE A 29 7.84 -1.90 -4.06
N THR A 30 8.57 -2.54 -4.96
CA THR A 30 8.50 -4.01 -5.10
C THR A 30 9.16 -4.70 -3.91
N GLY A 31 8.55 -5.79 -3.43
CA GLY A 31 9.06 -6.56 -2.29
C GLY A 31 10.36 -7.32 -2.60
N ARG A 32 10.69 -7.52 -3.89
CA ARG A 32 11.78 -8.40 -4.33
C ARG A 32 13.19 -7.85 -4.08
N ASN A 33 13.34 -6.54 -3.82
CA ASN A 33 14.64 -5.93 -3.58
C ASN A 33 14.81 -5.53 -2.11
N THR A 34 15.50 -6.35 -1.33
CA THR A 34 15.79 -6.15 0.10
C THR A 34 16.53 -4.84 0.38
N LEU A 35 17.24 -4.27 -0.60
CA LEU A 35 17.85 -2.94 -0.52
C LEU A 35 16.81 -1.80 -0.55
N HIS A 36 15.72 -1.95 -1.29
CA HIS A 36 14.60 -0.99 -1.30
C HIS A 36 13.67 -1.13 -0.08
N GLN A 37 13.73 -2.26 0.64
CA GLN A 37 13.01 -2.42 1.91
C GLN A 37 13.67 -1.66 3.07
N ARG A 38 14.97 -1.34 2.97
CA ARG A 38 15.70 -0.59 4.01
C ARG A 38 15.57 0.91 3.75
N LYS A 39 14.67 1.55 4.50
CA LYS A 39 14.70 3.00 4.77
C LYS A 39 14.39 3.94 3.58
N LEU A 40 13.51 3.58 2.65
CA LEU A 40 12.95 4.63 1.80
C LEU A 40 12.00 5.48 2.66
N PRO A 41 12.28 6.76 2.90
CA PRO A 41 11.32 7.62 3.59
C PRO A 41 10.03 7.61 2.79
N LEU A 42 8.87 7.53 3.46
CA LEU A 42 7.61 7.72 2.77
C LEU A 42 7.69 9.08 2.04
N PRO A 43 7.36 9.15 0.75
CA PRO A 43 7.27 10.41 0.03
C PRO A 43 6.46 11.44 0.84
N LYS A 44 6.86 12.72 0.79
CA LYS A 44 6.25 13.77 1.62
C LYS A 44 4.72 13.89 1.45
N ASN A 45 4.19 13.49 0.29
CA ASN A 45 2.78 13.60 -0.05
C ASN A 45 2.02 12.27 0.03
N THR A 46 2.59 11.23 0.65
CA THR A 46 1.87 9.96 0.85
C THR A 46 0.80 10.15 1.92
N GLN A 47 -0.45 9.99 1.50
CA GLN A 47 -1.65 10.10 2.34
C GLN A 47 -2.17 8.73 2.78
N MET A 48 -1.81 7.65 2.07
CA MET A 48 -2.17 6.28 2.43
C MET A 48 -1.01 5.33 2.15
N LEU A 49 -0.85 4.31 2.99
CA LEU A 49 0.07 3.20 2.77
C LEU A 49 -0.71 1.92 2.44
N ILE A 50 -0.40 1.27 1.33
CA ILE A 50 -0.97 -0.01 0.91
C ILE A 50 0.12 -1.08 1.00
N LEU A 51 -0.11 -2.10 1.83
CA LEU A 51 0.83 -3.20 2.04
C LEU A 51 0.27 -4.51 1.48
N LEU A 52 0.94 -5.07 0.48
CA LEU A 52 0.65 -6.40 -0.03
C LEU A 52 1.40 -7.44 0.81
N THR A 53 0.69 -8.03 1.77
CA THR A 53 1.29 -8.85 2.85
C THR A 53 1.96 -10.12 2.35
N ASP A 54 1.49 -10.68 1.23
CA ASP A 54 2.06 -11.92 0.64
C ASP A 54 3.50 -11.72 0.11
N TYR A 55 3.93 -10.48 -0.09
CA TYR A 55 5.24 -10.14 -0.66
C TYR A 55 6.19 -9.50 0.35
N LEU A 56 5.78 -9.35 1.61
CA LEU A 56 6.53 -8.66 2.64
C LEU A 56 6.82 -9.58 3.83
N GLY A 57 8.08 -9.63 4.24
CA GLY A 57 8.45 -10.29 5.49
C GLY A 57 7.91 -9.55 6.71
N HIS A 58 7.79 -10.27 7.84
CA HIS A 58 7.30 -9.74 9.11
C HIS A 58 7.98 -8.43 9.55
N ASN A 59 9.32 -8.35 9.38
CA ASN A 59 10.09 -7.17 9.75
C ASN A 59 9.79 -5.96 8.86
N ALA A 60 9.62 -6.16 7.55
CA ALA A 60 9.25 -5.10 6.63
C ALA A 60 7.85 -4.57 6.95
N MET A 61 6.88 -5.47 7.16
CA MET A 61 5.52 -5.07 7.55
C MET A 61 5.50 -4.26 8.85
N ARG A 62 6.26 -4.69 9.87
CA ARG A 62 6.38 -3.94 11.14
C ARG A 62 6.96 -2.54 10.87
N HIS A 63 8.08 -2.46 10.16
CA HIS A 63 8.73 -1.19 9.84
C HIS A 63 7.81 -0.20 9.13
N TYR A 64 7.10 -0.66 8.09
CA TYR A 64 6.19 0.21 7.33
C TYR A 64 4.99 0.66 8.16
N ARG A 65 4.40 -0.22 8.99
CA ARG A 65 3.31 0.13 9.90
C ARG A 65 3.74 1.14 10.95
N ASP A 66 4.90 0.94 11.57
CA ASP A 66 5.43 1.86 12.59
C ASP A 66 5.72 3.24 11.96
N THR A 67 6.26 3.26 10.74
CA THR A 67 6.55 4.51 10.02
C THR A 67 5.26 5.24 9.62
N ALA A 68 4.23 4.50 9.20
CA ALA A 68 2.92 5.08 8.91
C ALA A 68 2.23 5.63 10.15
N ALA A 69 2.25 4.87 11.25
CA ALA A 69 1.71 5.30 12.54
C ALA A 69 2.40 6.57 13.06
N ALA A 70 3.73 6.66 12.94
CA ALA A 70 4.50 7.85 13.29
C ALA A 70 4.14 9.09 12.45
N ARG A 71 3.55 8.92 11.26
CA ARG A 71 3.09 10.00 10.38
C ARG A 71 1.57 10.20 10.42
N GLY A 72 0.84 9.41 11.19
CA GLY A 72 -0.62 9.46 11.26
C GLY A 72 -1.32 9.11 9.94
N ILE A 73 -0.67 8.35 9.06
CA ILE A 73 -1.28 7.95 7.77
C ILE A 73 -1.98 6.59 7.90
N PRO A 74 -3.16 6.41 7.28
CA PRO A 74 -3.87 5.14 7.26
C PRO A 74 -3.07 4.06 6.52
N VAL A 75 -3.18 2.83 7.02
CA VAL A 75 -2.53 1.64 6.44
C VAL A 75 -3.59 0.63 6.01
N LEU A 76 -3.65 0.37 4.71
CA LEU A 76 -4.42 -0.71 4.12
C LEU A 76 -3.51 -1.94 3.98
N ALA A 77 -3.78 -3.00 4.74
CA ALA A 77 -3.06 -4.27 4.60
C ALA A 77 -3.96 -5.30 3.92
N CYS A 78 -3.53 -5.82 2.77
CA CYS A 78 -4.31 -6.77 1.98
C CYS A 78 -3.40 -7.80 1.30
N ARG A 79 -4.01 -8.86 0.77
CA ARG A 79 -3.30 -9.94 0.04
C ARG A 79 -3.04 -9.56 -1.42
N ARG A 80 -2.46 -10.50 -2.18
CA ARG A 80 -1.89 -10.32 -3.54
C ARG A 80 -2.80 -9.84 -4.68
N SER A 81 -4.09 -9.58 -4.49
CA SER A 81 -5.02 -9.33 -5.61
C SER A 81 -5.73 -7.98 -5.52
N ALA A 82 -6.10 -7.45 -6.69
CA ALA A 82 -6.94 -6.25 -6.82
C ALA A 82 -8.30 -6.42 -6.13
N THR A 83 -8.87 -7.63 -6.18
CA THR A 83 -10.08 -7.99 -5.43
C THR A 83 -9.89 -7.84 -3.93
N ALA A 84 -8.78 -8.33 -3.37
CA ALA A 84 -8.49 -8.20 -1.95
C ALA A 84 -8.28 -6.74 -1.52
N VAL A 85 -7.75 -5.90 -2.42
CA VAL A 85 -7.67 -4.43 -2.19
C VAL A 85 -9.08 -3.84 -2.13
N ALA A 86 -9.94 -4.17 -3.09
CA ALA A 86 -11.32 -3.67 -3.15
C ALA A 86 -12.14 -4.08 -1.91
N GLU A 87 -12.12 -5.36 -1.56
CA GLU A 87 -12.81 -5.90 -0.38
C GLU A 87 -12.33 -5.20 0.90
N ARG A 88 -11.02 -4.96 1.01
CA ARG A 88 -10.46 -4.30 2.18
C ARG A 88 -10.85 -2.83 2.27
N LEU A 89 -10.89 -2.12 1.14
CA LEU A 89 -11.37 -0.74 1.07
C LEU A 89 -12.83 -0.63 1.51
N GLN A 90 -13.69 -1.52 1.01
CA GLN A 90 -15.10 -1.59 1.39
C GLN A 90 -15.27 -1.90 2.88
N HIS A 91 -14.52 -2.87 3.41
CA HIS A 91 -14.53 -3.20 4.83
C HIS A 91 -14.11 -2.01 5.70
N ASP A 92 -13.11 -1.23 5.27
CA ASP A 92 -12.63 -0.05 5.98
C ASP A 92 -13.51 1.19 5.73
N GLY A 93 -14.67 1.02 5.06
CA GLY A 93 -15.70 2.05 4.88
C GLY A 93 -15.46 3.03 3.74
N TRP A 94 -14.49 2.75 2.85
CA TRP A 94 -14.24 3.58 1.67
C TRP A 94 -15.35 3.37 0.64
N GLN A 95 -15.88 4.48 0.12
CA GLN A 95 -16.86 4.45 -0.96
C GLN A 95 -16.17 4.74 -2.29
N PRO A 96 -16.56 4.04 -3.38
CA PRO A 96 -16.17 4.45 -4.72
C PRO A 96 -16.61 5.89 -4.98
N ALA A 97 -15.78 6.62 -5.73
CA ALA A 97 -16.04 7.99 -6.16
C ALA A 97 -17.11 8.06 -7.25
#